data_AF-A0A9E2BXP0-F1
#
_entry.id   AF-A0A9E2BXP0-F1
#
_cell.length_a   1.000
_cell.length_b   1.000
_cell.length_c   1.000
_cell.angle_alpha   90.00
_cell.angle_beta   90.00
_cell.angle_gamma   90.00
#
_symmetry.space_group_name_H-M   'P 1'
#
loop_
_entity.id
_entity.type
_entity.pdbx_description
1 polymer ?
#
loop_
_entity_poly.entity_id
_entity_poly.type
_entity_poly.pdbx_seq_one_letter_code
_entity_poly.pdbx_strand_id
1 'polypeptide(L)'
;MNRRHFLSYFSGKATSANRGSLVRAPDGRVRVSLVRDTKTKDFSREDQKVEALVRRLIQVHYDAANIEEVFAELFSLHDRVGIKVNCLSGRKMSSHLAITKFLIKTLNSIGIPNQQIIVWERLTSDLRGGGYPVQSKKDAPLIAGCDILGYDSELTLHRSIGSLFAKPITSMCTATINIPVLKDHGIVGVTLGMKNMFGAIHNPNKYHHNFGDPYVADLYSHPNIGGK
;
A
#
# COMPACT_ATOMS: atom_id res chain seq x y z
N MET A 1 -11.50 6.30 29.64
CA MET A 1 -11.69 6.95 28.32
C MET A 1 -12.42 5.94 27.41
N ASN A 2 -13.70 6.19 27.10
CA ASN A 2 -14.65 5.15 26.68
C ASN A 2 -14.72 5.00 25.15
N ARG A 3 -14.66 3.75 24.65
CA ARG A 3 -14.54 3.36 23.21
C ARG A 3 -15.72 3.74 22.29
N ARG A 4 -16.71 4.50 22.76
CA ARG A 4 -18.00 4.72 22.08
C ARG A 4 -18.13 6.04 21.30
N HIS A 5 -17.12 6.91 21.30
CA HIS A 5 -17.21 8.25 20.65
C HIS A 5 -16.51 8.37 19.28
N PHE A 6 -15.91 7.30 18.74
CA PHE A 6 -15.15 7.40 17.47
C PHE A 6 -16.01 7.25 16.19
N LEU A 7 -17.32 6.95 16.30
CA LEU A 7 -18.15 6.55 15.15
C LEU A 7 -19.26 7.55 14.76
N SER A 8 -19.31 8.76 15.31
CA SER A 8 -20.41 9.70 15.04
C SER A 8 -20.20 10.69 13.87
N TYR A 9 -19.19 10.50 13.00
CA TYR A 9 -18.83 11.51 11.97
C TYR A 9 -19.08 11.14 10.50
N PHE A 10 -19.83 10.08 10.19
CA PHE A 10 -20.14 9.77 8.78
C PHE A 10 -21.65 9.69 8.51
N SER A 11 -22.26 10.84 8.24
CA SER A 11 -23.53 10.96 7.52
C SER A 11 -23.31 11.79 6.27
N GLY A 12 -23.03 11.14 5.14
CA GLY A 12 -22.97 11.79 3.83
C GLY A 12 -24.20 11.44 3.01
N LYS A 13 -25.04 12.46 2.72
CA LYS A 13 -26.13 12.38 1.74
C LYS A 13 -25.53 12.36 0.32
N ALA A 14 -26.09 11.54 -0.55
CA ALA A 14 -25.73 11.52 -1.97
C ALA A 14 -26.36 12.71 -2.70
N THR A 15 -25.56 13.40 -3.52
CA THR A 15 -26.01 14.39 -4.51
C THR A 15 -25.20 14.21 -5.78
N SER A 16 -25.86 14.34 -6.94
CA SER A 16 -25.37 13.98 -8.26
C SER A 16 -24.45 15.01 -8.92
N ALA A 17 -23.52 14.46 -9.72
CA ALA A 17 -22.92 14.99 -10.95
C ALA A 17 -22.25 16.37 -10.92
N ASN A 18 -20.92 16.35 -10.90
CA ASN A 18 -20.09 17.27 -11.67
C ASN A 18 -18.91 16.49 -12.25
N ARG A 19 -18.61 16.69 -13.54
CA ARG A 19 -17.34 16.27 -14.16
C ARG A 19 -16.24 17.15 -13.56
N GLY A 20 -15.70 16.72 -12.42
CA GLY A 20 -14.53 17.33 -11.80
C GLY A 20 -13.40 16.33 -11.87
N SER A 21 -12.25 16.77 -12.37
CA SER A 21 -10.96 16.13 -12.14
C SER A 21 -10.85 15.73 -10.66
N LEU A 22 -10.52 14.48 -10.38
CA LEU A 22 -10.23 13.95 -9.05
C LEU A 22 -8.89 14.48 -8.54
N VAL A 23 -8.83 15.79 -8.36
CA VAL A 23 -7.77 16.43 -7.62
C VAL A 23 -7.96 16.08 -6.15
N ARG A 24 -6.85 15.67 -5.53
CA ARG A 24 -6.48 15.83 -4.11
C ARG A 24 -7.54 16.54 -3.28
N ALA A 25 -7.96 15.96 -2.15
CA ALA A 25 -8.94 16.54 -1.22
C ALA A 25 -8.85 18.09 -1.22
N PRO A 26 -9.89 18.81 -1.67
CA PRO A 26 -9.79 20.21 -2.13
C PRO A 26 -9.28 21.23 -1.10
N ASP A 27 -9.05 20.82 0.15
CA ASP A 27 -8.72 21.65 1.29
C ASP A 27 -7.52 21.14 2.11
N GLY A 28 -6.78 20.12 1.63
CA GLY A 28 -5.68 19.51 2.37
C GLY A 28 -6.10 18.67 3.58
N ARG A 29 -7.40 18.34 3.73
CA ARG A 29 -7.87 17.49 4.82
C ARG A 29 -7.57 16.02 4.59
N VAL A 30 -7.30 15.33 5.69
CA VAL A 30 -7.18 13.87 5.73
C VAL A 30 -8.54 13.24 5.43
N ARG A 31 -8.62 12.39 4.41
CA ARG A 31 -9.83 11.62 4.08
C ARG A 31 -9.69 10.17 4.55
N VAL A 32 -10.69 9.70 5.28
CA VAL A 32 -10.82 8.29 5.67
C VAL A 32 -12.12 7.76 5.09
N SER A 33 -12.03 6.64 4.36
CA SER A 33 -13.20 5.96 3.78
C SER A 33 -13.30 4.55 4.32
N LEU A 34 -14.52 4.08 4.54
CA LEU A 34 -14.80 2.74 5.05
C LEU A 34 -15.86 2.07 4.18
N VAL A 35 -15.60 0.84 3.79
CA VAL A 35 -16.57 -0.08 3.19
C VAL A 35 -16.60 -1.36 4.02
N ARG A 36 -17.76 -2.04 4.05
CA ARG A 36 -17.95 -3.25 4.85
C ARG A 36 -18.89 -4.21 4.15
N ASP A 37 -18.54 -5.50 4.16
CA ASP A 37 -19.47 -6.59 3.91
C ASP A 37 -19.71 -7.29 5.26
N THR A 38 -20.94 -7.27 5.75
CA THR A 38 -21.32 -7.85 7.04
C THR A 38 -21.69 -9.34 6.95
N LYS A 39 -21.80 -9.88 5.74
CA LYS A 39 -22.23 -11.26 5.48
C LYS A 39 -21.03 -12.21 5.33
N THR A 40 -19.89 -11.70 4.88
CA THR A 40 -18.67 -12.52 4.78
C THR A 40 -18.02 -12.74 6.13
N LYS A 41 -17.75 -14.01 6.44
CA LYS A 41 -17.09 -14.45 7.67
C LYS A 41 -15.62 -14.84 7.46
N ASP A 42 -15.24 -15.20 6.23
CA ASP A 42 -13.87 -15.58 5.88
C ASP A 42 -13.54 -15.08 4.47
N PHE A 43 -12.73 -14.03 4.39
CA PHE A 43 -12.29 -13.48 3.11
C PHE A 43 -11.20 -14.30 2.43
N SER A 44 -10.55 -15.26 3.12
CA SER A 44 -9.41 -16.01 2.59
C SER A 44 -9.74 -16.91 1.40
N ARG A 45 -11.03 -17.09 1.11
CA ARG A 45 -11.57 -17.91 0.01
C ARG A 45 -12.52 -17.13 -0.91
N GLU A 46 -12.64 -15.82 -0.73
CA GLU A 46 -13.66 -15.01 -1.40
C GLU A 46 -13.03 -13.86 -2.20
N ASP A 47 -12.05 -14.18 -3.06
CA ASP A 47 -11.32 -13.21 -3.90
C ASP A 47 -12.26 -12.20 -4.57
N GLN A 48 -13.34 -12.66 -5.22
CA GLN A 48 -14.29 -11.78 -5.90
C GLN A 48 -14.95 -10.73 -4.99
N LYS A 49 -15.26 -11.09 -3.74
CA LYS A 49 -15.85 -10.14 -2.78
C LYS A 49 -14.79 -9.18 -2.24
N VAL A 50 -13.56 -9.64 -2.04
CA VAL A 50 -12.43 -8.75 -1.72
C VAL A 50 -12.24 -7.72 -2.83
N GLU A 51 -12.23 -8.15 -4.09
CA GLU A 51 -12.12 -7.26 -5.25
C GLU A 51 -13.29 -6.26 -5.31
N ALA A 52 -14.53 -6.71 -5.09
CA ALA A 52 -15.70 -5.84 -5.06
C ALA A 52 -15.62 -4.79 -3.94
N LEU A 53 -15.12 -5.16 -2.75
CA LEU A 53 -14.91 -4.23 -1.64
C LEU A 53 -13.82 -3.20 -1.96
N VAL A 54 -12.70 -3.62 -2.55
CA VAL A 54 -11.63 -2.69 -2.95
C VAL A 54 -12.12 -1.72 -4.02
N ARG A 55 -12.83 -2.22 -5.04
CA ARG A 55 -13.48 -1.38 -6.05
C ARG A 55 -14.40 -0.35 -5.40
N ARG A 56 -15.28 -0.79 -4.51
CA ARG A 56 -16.21 0.10 -3.80
C ARG A 56 -15.48 1.11 -2.93
N LEU A 57 -14.39 0.72 -2.27
CA LEU A 57 -13.56 1.61 -1.46
C LEU A 57 -12.97 2.73 -2.31
N ILE A 58 -12.39 2.41 -3.47
CA ILE A 58 -11.84 3.39 -4.41
C ILE A 58 -12.95 4.33 -4.90
N GLN A 59 -14.10 3.79 -5.34
CA GLN A 59 -15.23 4.60 -5.78
C GLN A 59 -15.72 5.57 -4.69
N VAL A 60 -15.86 5.12 -3.44
CA VAL A 60 -16.28 5.96 -2.31
C VAL A 60 -15.20 6.96 -1.90
N HIS A 61 -13.92 6.57 -1.98
CA HIS A 61 -12.81 7.42 -1.60
C HIS A 61 -12.52 8.53 -2.60
N TYR A 62 -12.77 8.30 -3.88
CA TYR A 62 -12.60 9.31 -4.90
C TYR A 62 -13.92 9.98 -5.29
N ASP A 63 -15.07 9.45 -4.86
CA ASP A 63 -16.39 9.89 -5.35
C ASP A 63 -16.51 9.73 -6.88
N ALA A 64 -16.09 8.56 -7.37
CA ALA A 64 -16.02 8.24 -8.78
C ALA A 64 -16.78 6.94 -9.07
N ALA A 65 -17.52 6.90 -10.18
CA ALA A 65 -18.19 5.67 -10.63
C ALA A 65 -17.21 4.74 -11.35
N ASN A 66 -16.32 5.31 -12.17
CA ASN A 66 -15.32 4.61 -12.97
C ASN A 66 -13.97 4.66 -12.24
N ILE A 67 -13.39 3.49 -11.91
CA ILE A 67 -12.10 3.46 -11.18
C ILE A 67 -10.91 3.61 -12.12
N GLU A 68 -11.10 3.30 -13.40
CA GLU A 68 -10.07 3.41 -14.42
C GLU A 68 -9.77 4.89 -14.68
N GLU A 69 -10.78 5.78 -14.62
CA GLU A 69 -10.59 7.23 -14.62
C GLU A 69 -9.77 7.72 -13.41
N VAL A 70 -10.08 7.23 -12.21
CA VAL A 70 -9.30 7.52 -10.99
C VAL A 70 -7.83 7.15 -11.19
N PHE A 71 -7.57 5.95 -11.72
CA PHE A 71 -6.20 5.46 -11.90
C PHE A 71 -5.46 6.24 -12.98
N ALA A 72 -6.11 6.62 -14.08
CA ALA A 72 -5.51 7.43 -15.14
C ALA A 72 -5.15 8.86 -14.67
N GLU A 73 -5.80 9.36 -13.61
CA GLU A 73 -5.42 10.61 -12.96
C GLU A 73 -4.28 10.46 -11.95
N LEU A 74 -4.20 9.31 -11.25
CA LEU A 74 -3.17 9.05 -10.25
C LEU A 74 -1.83 8.58 -10.86
N PHE A 75 -1.86 7.95 -12.03
CA PHE A 75 -0.70 7.33 -12.65
C PHE A 75 -0.55 7.76 -14.11
N SER A 76 0.68 8.00 -14.51
CA SER A 76 1.11 8.20 -15.90
C SER A 76 1.42 6.87 -16.58
N LEU A 77 1.23 6.80 -17.89
CA LEU A 77 1.66 5.64 -18.72
C LEU A 77 3.18 5.39 -18.63
N HIS A 78 3.96 6.40 -18.24
CA HIS A 78 5.40 6.28 -18.04
C HIS A 78 5.81 5.84 -16.63
N ASP A 79 4.84 5.65 -15.72
CA ASP A 79 5.16 5.28 -14.35
C ASP A 79 5.66 3.84 -14.25
N ARG A 80 6.66 3.63 -13.41
CA ARG A 80 7.02 2.32 -12.88
C ARG A 80 6.37 2.20 -11.51
N VAL A 81 5.33 1.39 -11.40
CA VAL A 81 4.47 1.33 -10.23
C VAL A 81 4.93 0.25 -9.26
N GLY A 82 5.30 0.65 -8.06
CA GLY A 82 5.61 -0.24 -6.95
C GLY A 82 4.35 -0.56 -6.15
N ILE A 83 4.07 -1.83 -5.90
CA ILE A 83 3.00 -2.27 -4.99
C ILE A 83 3.66 -2.88 -3.75
N LYS A 84 3.71 -2.10 -2.66
CA LYS A 84 4.28 -2.53 -1.38
C LYS A 84 3.25 -3.32 -0.59
N VAL A 85 3.45 -4.62 -0.48
CA VAL A 85 2.59 -5.52 0.32
C VAL A 85 3.16 -5.71 1.74
N ASN A 86 2.37 -6.30 2.65
CA ASN A 86 2.83 -6.79 3.95
C ASN A 86 2.61 -8.30 4.02
N CYS A 87 3.67 -9.11 4.07
CA CYS A 87 3.55 -10.58 4.10
C CYS A 87 4.21 -11.25 5.30
N LEU A 88 4.78 -10.46 6.21
CA LEU A 88 5.62 -10.93 7.32
C LEU A 88 4.93 -11.93 8.27
N SER A 89 3.61 -11.83 8.45
CA SER A 89 2.87 -12.65 9.43
C SER A 89 2.17 -13.87 8.80
N GLY A 90 2.63 -14.28 7.63
CA GLY A 90 2.09 -15.43 6.91
C GLY A 90 0.70 -15.20 6.30
N ARG A 91 0.23 -16.16 5.52
CA ARG A 91 -0.92 -16.05 4.61
C ARG A 91 -2.20 -15.46 5.22
N LYS A 92 -2.53 -15.80 6.46
CA LYS A 92 -3.76 -15.32 7.12
C LYS A 92 -3.70 -13.85 7.54
N MET A 93 -2.51 -13.30 7.71
CA MET A 93 -2.26 -11.93 8.19
C MET A 93 -1.33 -11.17 7.24
N SER A 94 -1.55 -11.36 5.94
CA SER A 94 -0.83 -10.72 4.84
C SER A 94 -1.77 -9.89 3.97
N SER A 95 -1.22 -8.95 3.21
CA SER A 95 -1.98 -8.22 2.19
C SER A 95 -2.58 -9.21 1.21
N HIS A 96 -3.90 -9.23 1.13
CA HIS A 96 -4.62 -10.28 0.42
C HIS A 96 -4.27 -10.27 -1.08
N LEU A 97 -3.89 -11.43 -1.64
CA LEU A 97 -3.41 -11.53 -3.03
C LEU A 97 -4.44 -11.00 -4.04
N ALA A 98 -5.74 -11.20 -3.77
CA ALA A 98 -6.82 -10.66 -4.62
C ALA A 98 -6.76 -9.13 -4.75
N ILE A 99 -6.40 -8.40 -3.70
CA ILE A 99 -6.24 -6.93 -3.75
C ILE A 99 -5.13 -6.57 -4.75
N THR A 100 -3.98 -7.23 -4.63
CA THR A 100 -2.84 -6.98 -5.51
C THR A 100 -3.16 -7.32 -6.97
N LYS A 101 -3.80 -8.48 -7.22
CA LYS A 101 -4.24 -8.87 -8.57
C LYS A 101 -5.22 -7.87 -9.18
N PHE A 102 -6.18 -7.40 -8.39
CA PHE A 102 -7.14 -6.38 -8.81
C PHE A 102 -6.43 -5.09 -9.21
N LEU A 103 -5.52 -4.59 -8.38
CA LEU A 103 -4.76 -3.36 -8.67
C LEU A 103 -3.91 -3.50 -9.94
N ILE A 104 -3.22 -4.64 -10.12
CA ILE A 104 -2.48 -4.94 -11.35
C ILE A 104 -3.42 -4.89 -12.56
N LYS A 105 -4.60 -5.52 -12.48
CA LYS A 105 -5.58 -5.50 -13.57
C LYS A 105 -6.07 -4.09 -13.89
N THR A 106 -6.31 -3.25 -12.88
CA THR A 106 -6.74 -1.86 -13.07
C THR A 106 -5.63 -1.01 -13.69
N LEU A 107 -4.38 -1.17 -13.26
CA LEU A 107 -3.22 -0.51 -13.88
C LEU A 107 -3.06 -0.94 -15.35
N ASN A 108 -3.19 -2.23 -15.64
CA ASN A 108 -3.15 -2.75 -17.00
C ASN A 108 -4.29 -2.19 -17.87
N SER A 109 -5.50 -2.04 -17.32
CA SER A 109 -6.65 -1.50 -18.09
C SER A 109 -6.51 -0.03 -18.46
N ILE A 110 -5.69 0.74 -17.74
CA ILE A 110 -5.35 2.12 -18.12
C ILE A 110 -4.11 2.21 -19.01
N GLY A 111 -3.50 1.07 -19.37
CA GLY A 111 -2.38 1.00 -20.32
C GLY A 111 -0.99 0.88 -19.69
N ILE A 112 -0.85 0.72 -18.37
CA ILE A 112 0.46 0.46 -17.75
C ILE A 112 0.78 -1.03 -17.91
N PRO A 113 1.85 -1.42 -18.62
CA PRO A 113 2.17 -2.83 -18.86
C PRO A 113 2.77 -3.51 -17.62
N ASN A 114 2.64 -4.83 -17.54
CA ASN A 114 3.18 -5.63 -16.43
C ASN A 114 4.68 -5.40 -16.19
N GLN A 115 5.46 -5.11 -17.23
CA GLN A 115 6.91 -4.82 -17.14
C GLN A 115 7.21 -3.53 -16.35
N GLN A 116 6.23 -2.64 -16.19
CA GLN A 116 6.32 -1.44 -15.38
C GLN A 116 5.80 -1.64 -13.96
N ILE A 117 5.32 -2.84 -13.59
CA ILE A 117 4.74 -3.11 -12.27
C ILE A 117 5.66 -4.02 -11.45
N ILE A 118 5.95 -3.60 -10.22
CA ILE A 118 6.77 -4.35 -9.26
C ILE A 118 5.98 -4.54 -7.97
N VAL A 119 5.66 -5.78 -7.61
CA VAL A 119 5.12 -6.12 -6.28
C VAL A 119 6.28 -6.50 -5.38
N TRP A 120 6.42 -5.82 -4.24
CA TRP A 120 7.59 -5.99 -3.40
C TRP A 120 7.29 -6.00 -1.90
N GLU A 121 8.18 -6.65 -1.18
CA GLU A 121 8.25 -6.77 0.28
C GLU A 121 9.72 -6.74 0.70
N ARG A 122 10.03 -6.65 1.99
CA ARG A 122 11.39 -6.71 2.51
C ARG A 122 12.11 -8.02 2.16
N LEU A 123 11.44 -9.17 2.36
CA LEU A 123 12.03 -10.50 2.14
C LEU A 123 11.19 -11.34 1.19
N THR A 124 11.88 -12.09 0.35
CA THR A 124 11.25 -13.03 -0.59
C THR A 124 10.57 -14.19 0.13
N SER A 125 11.10 -14.62 1.28
CA SER A 125 10.45 -15.62 2.14
C SER A 125 9.09 -15.16 2.66
N ASP A 126 8.95 -13.87 2.99
CA ASP A 126 7.70 -13.30 3.49
C ASP A 126 6.64 -13.34 2.38
N LEU A 127 7.00 -12.97 1.14
CA LEU A 127 6.11 -13.10 -0.02
C LEU A 127 5.60 -14.53 -0.19
N ARG A 128 6.49 -15.54 -0.14
CA ARG A 128 6.10 -16.95 -0.22
C ARG A 128 5.17 -17.34 0.94
N GLY A 129 5.50 -16.95 2.17
CA GLY A 129 4.69 -17.20 3.36
C GLY A 129 3.31 -16.53 3.31
N GLY A 130 3.21 -15.38 2.64
CA GLY A 130 1.97 -14.66 2.35
C GLY A 130 1.14 -15.26 1.21
N GLY A 131 1.69 -16.24 0.47
CA GLY A 131 1.03 -16.89 -0.66
C GLY A 131 1.21 -16.18 -2.00
N TYR A 132 2.18 -15.26 -2.11
CA TYR A 132 2.51 -14.61 -3.38
C TYR A 132 3.39 -15.51 -4.25
N PRO A 133 3.14 -15.58 -5.57
CA PRO A 133 3.98 -16.34 -6.49
C PRO A 133 5.29 -15.58 -6.74
N VAL A 134 6.38 -16.02 -6.11
CA VAL A 134 7.71 -15.49 -6.36
C VAL A 134 8.29 -16.20 -7.57
N GLN A 135 7.90 -15.75 -8.77
CA GLN A 135 8.50 -16.08 -10.07
C GLN A 135 7.80 -15.22 -11.14
N SER A 136 8.54 -14.35 -11.83
CA SER A 136 8.01 -13.59 -12.97
C SER A 136 8.05 -14.45 -14.22
N LYS A 137 6.88 -14.89 -14.70
CA LYS A 137 6.74 -15.31 -16.10
C LYS A 137 7.00 -14.09 -17.00
N LYS A 138 7.43 -14.31 -18.25
CA LYS A 138 7.80 -13.24 -19.21
C LYS A 138 6.76 -12.10 -19.30
N ASP A 139 5.48 -12.43 -19.13
CA ASP A 139 4.36 -11.49 -19.26
C ASP A 139 3.69 -11.11 -17.93
N ALA A 140 4.32 -11.39 -16.79
CA ALA A 140 3.77 -11.08 -15.45
C ALA A 140 4.59 -9.96 -14.76
N PRO A 141 3.99 -9.21 -13.82
CA PRO A 141 4.74 -8.27 -13.00
C PRO A 141 5.90 -8.92 -12.26
N LEU A 142 6.94 -8.14 -11.96
CA LEU A 142 8.02 -8.60 -11.10
C LEU A 142 7.51 -8.71 -9.66
N ILE A 143 7.65 -9.88 -9.03
CA ILE A 143 7.27 -10.12 -7.63
C ILE A 143 8.47 -10.64 -6.87
N ALA A 144 9.09 -9.80 -6.05
CA ALA A 144 10.33 -10.14 -5.35
C ALA A 144 10.53 -9.34 -4.07
N GLY A 145 11.31 -9.89 -3.14
CA GLY A 145 11.72 -9.18 -1.93
C GLY A 145 12.94 -8.28 -2.17
N CYS A 146 13.18 -7.33 -1.27
CA CYS A 146 14.37 -6.46 -1.30
C CYS A 146 15.70 -7.21 -1.12
N ASP A 147 15.65 -8.44 -0.58
CA ASP A 147 16.78 -9.38 -0.60
C ASP A 147 17.22 -9.79 -2.01
N ILE A 148 16.33 -9.68 -3.01
CA ILE A 148 16.61 -9.92 -4.43
C ILE A 148 16.71 -8.59 -5.20
N LEU A 149 15.80 -7.66 -4.95
CA LEU A 149 15.75 -6.36 -5.65
C LEU A 149 16.89 -5.42 -5.23
N GLY A 150 17.44 -5.62 -4.04
CA GLY A 150 18.57 -4.87 -3.50
C GLY A 150 18.21 -3.58 -2.78
N TYR A 151 19.22 -3.05 -2.12
CA TYR A 151 19.23 -1.72 -1.49
C TYR A 151 20.27 -0.85 -2.20
N ASP A 152 20.16 0.46 -2.05
CA ASP A 152 21.20 1.39 -2.45
C ASP A 152 22.48 1.13 -1.65
N SER A 153 23.65 1.46 -2.23
CA SER A 153 24.95 1.29 -1.58
C SER A 153 25.29 2.45 -0.62
N GLU A 154 24.70 3.62 -0.87
CA GLU A 154 24.98 4.83 -0.11
C GLU A 154 24.07 4.95 1.12
N LEU A 155 24.67 5.28 2.26
CA LEU A 155 23.94 5.54 3.49
C LEU A 155 23.15 6.84 3.37
N THR A 156 21.84 6.76 3.51
CA THR A 156 20.97 7.93 3.58
C THR A 156 20.70 8.30 5.04
N LEU A 157 20.96 9.55 5.39
CA LEU A 157 20.58 10.14 6.67
C LEU A 157 19.36 11.04 6.48
N HIS A 158 18.28 10.78 7.21
CA HIS A 158 17.08 11.60 7.19
C HIS A 158 16.46 11.64 8.58
N ARG A 159 16.52 12.82 9.22
CA ARG A 159 16.10 13.01 10.62
C ARG A 159 16.73 11.94 11.52
N SER A 160 15.93 11.15 12.25
CA SER A 160 16.42 10.07 13.11
C SER A 160 16.77 8.76 12.38
N ILE A 161 16.75 8.71 11.05
CA ILE A 161 16.98 7.50 10.25
C ILE A 161 18.35 7.54 9.59
N GLY A 162 19.14 6.47 9.77
CA GLY A 162 20.36 6.19 9.03
C GLY A 162 20.31 4.80 8.41
N SER A 163 19.98 4.72 7.12
CA SER A 163 19.69 3.45 6.45
C SER A 163 20.06 3.45 4.96
N LEU A 164 20.39 2.26 4.45
CA LEU A 164 20.25 1.93 3.03
C LEU A 164 18.77 1.70 2.71
N PHE A 165 18.30 2.33 1.64
CA PHE A 165 16.91 2.25 1.18
C PHE A 165 16.77 1.23 0.05
N ALA A 166 15.62 0.56 0.02
CA ALA A 166 15.32 -0.44 -0.98
C ALA A 166 15.17 0.21 -2.37
N LYS A 167 15.78 -0.39 -3.39
CA LYS A 167 15.73 0.13 -4.76
C LYS A 167 14.31 0.35 -5.32
N PRO A 168 13.28 -0.46 -4.96
CA PRO A 168 11.88 -0.13 -5.27
C PRO A 168 11.47 1.29 -4.90
N ILE A 169 11.87 1.76 -3.72
CA ILE A 169 11.49 3.09 -3.23
C ILE A 169 12.35 4.20 -3.82
N THR A 170 13.61 3.94 -4.18
CA THR A 170 14.51 5.00 -4.64
C THR A 170 14.54 5.14 -6.16
N SER A 171 14.89 4.07 -6.87
CA SER A 171 15.26 4.13 -8.29
C SER A 171 14.35 3.30 -9.22
N MET A 172 13.78 2.19 -8.75
CA MET A 172 13.01 1.29 -9.60
C MET A 172 11.58 1.76 -9.83
N CYS A 173 10.93 2.41 -8.84
CA CYS A 173 9.55 2.89 -8.98
C CYS A 173 9.45 4.42 -8.94
N THR A 174 8.56 4.95 -9.76
CA THR A 174 8.20 6.38 -9.81
C THR A 174 6.97 6.70 -8.98
N ALA A 175 6.06 5.73 -8.81
CA ALA A 175 4.87 5.83 -7.96
C ALA A 175 4.71 4.57 -7.08
N THR A 176 4.14 4.69 -5.88
CA THR A 176 3.96 3.55 -4.97
C THR A 176 2.55 3.41 -4.41
N ILE A 177 1.95 2.22 -4.54
CA ILE A 177 0.75 1.82 -3.82
C ILE A 177 1.17 1.04 -2.58
N ASN A 178 0.83 1.55 -1.40
CA ASN A 178 1.11 0.91 -0.11
C ASN A 178 -0.10 0.13 0.40
N ILE A 179 0.03 -1.19 0.56
CA ILE A 179 -1.04 -2.08 1.04
C ILE A 179 -0.62 -2.66 2.40
N PRO A 180 -0.83 -1.93 3.52
CA PRO A 180 -0.51 -2.42 4.84
C PRO A 180 -1.52 -3.47 5.34
N VAL A 181 -1.15 -4.19 6.39
CA VAL A 181 -2.07 -5.03 7.18
C VAL A 181 -2.27 -4.37 8.54
N LEU A 182 -3.52 -4.28 9.00
CA LEU A 182 -3.84 -3.91 10.37
C LEU A 182 -3.66 -5.13 11.29
N LYS A 183 -2.66 -5.09 12.14
CA LYS A 183 -2.41 -6.07 13.22
C LYS A 183 -1.74 -5.37 14.39
N ASP A 184 -1.79 -6.01 15.54
CA ASP A 184 -0.96 -5.61 16.67
C ASP A 184 0.52 -5.76 16.30
N HIS A 185 1.34 -4.91 16.91
CA HIS A 185 2.78 -5.03 16.89
C HIS A 185 3.24 -4.99 18.33
N GLY A 186 3.98 -6.02 18.76
CA GLY A 186 4.40 -6.18 20.16
C GLY A 186 5.34 -5.10 20.72
N ILE A 187 5.61 -4.02 19.97
CA ILE A 187 6.47 -2.91 20.41
C ILE A 187 5.84 -1.58 19.98
N VAL A 188 5.53 -1.37 18.69
CA VAL A 188 5.06 -0.07 18.20
C VAL A 188 3.52 0.11 18.25
N GLY A 189 2.83 -0.74 19.01
CA GLY A 189 1.38 -0.75 19.12
C GLY A 189 0.69 -1.46 17.94
N VAL A 190 0.60 -0.82 16.77
CA VAL A 190 -0.10 -1.37 15.60
C VAL A 190 0.70 -1.21 14.31
N THR A 191 0.47 -2.11 13.36
CA THR A 191 0.96 -1.92 11.99
C THR A 191 -0.12 -1.25 11.13
N LEU A 192 0.30 -0.23 10.38
CA LEU A 192 -0.51 0.54 9.44
C LEU A 192 0.38 1.01 8.27
N GLY A 193 -0.10 1.96 7.48
CA GLY A 193 0.60 2.48 6.29
C GLY A 193 2.05 2.89 6.55
N MET A 194 2.29 3.75 7.55
CA MET A 194 3.65 4.24 7.84
C MET A 194 4.58 3.13 8.31
N LYS A 195 4.14 2.27 9.24
CA LYS A 195 4.96 1.15 9.74
C LYS A 195 5.29 0.13 8.65
N ASN A 196 4.43 -0.03 7.65
CA ASN A 196 4.71 -0.95 6.53
C ASN A 196 6.00 -0.57 5.77
N MET A 197 6.39 0.71 5.81
CA MET A 197 7.59 1.22 5.17
C MET A 197 8.88 0.88 5.91
N PHE A 198 8.84 0.28 7.10
CA PHE A 198 10.03 -0.36 7.68
C PHE A 198 10.56 -1.49 6.78
N GLY A 199 9.73 -2.04 5.89
CA GLY A 199 10.17 -2.97 4.86
C GLY A 199 11.03 -2.34 3.75
N ALA A 200 11.13 -1.01 3.69
CA ALA A 200 11.88 -0.27 2.69
C ALA A 200 13.34 0.02 3.09
N ILE A 201 13.76 -0.39 4.28
CA ILE A 201 15.10 -0.15 4.82
C ILE A 201 15.75 -1.45 5.25
N HIS A 202 17.07 -1.54 5.13
CA HIS A 202 17.80 -2.79 5.41
C HIS A 202 17.85 -3.17 6.90
N ASN A 203 17.79 -2.19 7.82
CA ASN A 203 18.00 -2.35 9.25
C ASN A 203 16.80 -1.92 10.13
N PRO A 204 15.55 -2.33 9.84
CA PRO A 204 14.36 -1.82 10.53
C PRO A 204 14.34 -2.13 12.04
N ASN A 205 15.07 -3.16 12.47
CA ASN A 205 15.17 -3.56 13.88
C ASN A 205 15.77 -2.45 14.76
N LYS A 206 16.56 -1.53 14.20
CA LYS A 206 17.18 -0.42 14.94
C LYS A 206 16.20 0.66 15.41
N TYR A 207 14.98 0.64 14.88
CA TYR A 207 14.02 1.74 15.01
C TYR A 207 12.79 1.39 15.85
N HIS A 208 12.99 0.54 16.86
CA HIS A 208 11.93 0.10 17.79
C HIS A 208 12.09 0.66 19.21
N HIS A 209 13.14 1.45 19.47
CA HIS A 209 13.26 2.20 20.73
C HIS A 209 12.09 3.18 20.88
N ASN A 210 11.71 3.48 22.12
CA ASN A 210 10.60 4.39 22.45
C ASN A 210 9.33 4.08 21.62
N PHE A 211 8.95 2.81 21.53
CA PHE A 211 7.77 2.35 20.78
C PHE A 211 7.75 2.78 19.30
N GLY A 212 8.92 3.03 18.70
CA GLY A 212 9.07 3.45 17.32
C GLY A 212 8.95 4.97 17.10
N ASP A 213 8.85 5.78 18.15
CA ASP A 213 8.80 7.24 18.09
C ASP A 213 10.20 7.86 18.27
N PRO A 214 10.69 8.72 17.35
CA PRO A 214 10.01 9.29 16.17
C PRO A 214 10.14 8.47 14.89
N TYR A 215 10.86 7.36 14.92
CA TYR A 215 11.34 6.64 13.74
C TYR A 215 10.27 6.27 12.71
N VAL A 216 9.04 5.90 13.12
CA VAL A 216 7.94 5.57 12.19
C VAL A 216 7.54 6.79 11.36
N ALA A 217 7.37 7.94 12.01
CA ALA A 217 7.01 9.18 11.33
C ALA A 217 8.19 9.72 10.52
N ASP A 218 9.39 9.69 11.09
CA ASP A 218 10.61 10.18 10.45
C ASP A 218 10.92 9.41 9.17
N LEU A 219 10.83 8.07 9.18
CA LEU A 219 11.00 7.26 7.97
C LEU A 219 9.97 7.62 6.91
N TYR A 220 8.69 7.72 7.29
CA TYR A 220 7.63 8.02 6.32
C TYR A 220 7.78 9.43 5.72
N SER A 221 8.34 10.37 6.47
CA SER A 221 8.60 11.74 6.00
C SER A 221 9.71 11.85 4.94
N HIS A 222 10.44 10.77 4.66
CA HIS A 222 11.47 10.78 3.62
C HIS A 222 10.83 11.03 2.24
N PRO A 223 11.37 11.91 1.37
CA PRO A 223 10.76 12.27 0.09
C PRO A 223 10.46 11.08 -0.82
N ASN A 224 11.34 10.09 -0.87
CA ASN A 224 11.11 8.85 -1.64
C ASN A 224 9.98 7.96 -1.10
N ILE A 225 9.47 8.20 0.11
CA ILE A 225 8.40 7.42 0.73
C ILE A 225 7.12 8.24 0.82
N GLY A 226 7.13 9.35 1.55
CA GLY A 226 5.94 10.18 1.77
C GLY A 226 5.61 11.12 0.61
N GLY A 227 6.53 11.28 -0.35
CA GLY A 227 6.37 12.12 -1.53
C GLY A 227 6.08 11.35 -2.83
N LYS A 228 5.90 10.03 -2.78
CA LYS A 228 5.62 9.14 -3.91
C LYS A 228 4.29 8.40 -3.78
#